data_AF-A0A6G3Z6L5-F1
#
_entry.id   AF-A0A6G3Z6L5-F1
#
_cell.length_a   1.000
_cell.length_b   1.000
_cell.length_c   1.000
_cell.angle_alpha   90.00
_cell.angle_beta   90.00
_cell.angle_gamma   90.00
#
_symmetry.space_group_name_H-M   'P 1'
#
loop_
_entity.id
_entity.type
_entity.pdbx_description
1 polymer ?
#
loop_
_entity_poly.entity_id
_entity_poly.type
_entity_poly.pdbx_seq_one_letter_code
_entity_poly.pdbx_strand_id
1 'polypeptide(L)'
;MQIEEALKLLDTLLPPGSLNTVKTLVFRESWEGKGYAAIAEAAGYDADYVKIAAAQLWKALSQALGEKVTKKNFRSLLRQKFWISDLSPSNPSRPHSSTLQFRSEQAPLPFNSAQEKLP
;
A
#
# COMPACT_ATOMS: atom_id res chain seq x y z
N MET A 1 12.67 -13.70 1.69
CA MET A 1 11.79 -13.39 2.82
C MET A 1 11.01 -14.63 3.16
N GLN A 2 11.28 -15.18 4.34
CA GLN A 2 10.57 -16.30 4.91
C GLN A 2 9.25 -15.81 5.52
N ILE A 3 8.29 -16.71 5.64
CA ILE A 3 7.01 -16.43 6.28
C ILE A 3 7.16 -15.95 7.74
N GLU A 4 8.09 -16.54 8.49
CA GLU A 4 8.34 -16.21 9.89
C GLU A 4 8.86 -14.78 10.07
N GLU A 5 9.74 -14.33 9.17
CA GLU A 5 10.21 -12.94 9.14
C GLU A 5 9.04 -11.99 8.88
N ALA A 6 8.17 -12.34 7.94
CA ALA A 6 7.01 -11.53 7.61
C ALA A 6 6.00 -11.44 8.78
N LEU A 7 5.83 -12.52 9.56
CA LEU A 7 5.01 -12.52 10.77
C LEU A 7 5.57 -11.59 11.85
N LYS A 8 6.88 -11.66 12.14
CA LYS A 8 7.53 -10.74 13.08
C LYS A 8 7.35 -9.28 12.68
N LEU A 9 7.33 -9.01 11.38
CA LEU A 9 7.12 -7.68 10.85
C LEU A 9 5.67 -7.23 10.97
N LEU A 10 4.70 -8.12 10.82
CA LEU A 10 3.32 -7.82 11.14
C LEU A 10 3.16 -7.46 12.62
N ASP A 11 3.81 -8.18 13.54
CA ASP A 11 3.80 -7.86 14.97
C ASP A 11 4.43 -6.49 15.28
N THR A 12 5.36 -6.04 14.44
CA THR A 12 5.99 -4.71 14.58
C THR A 12 5.13 -3.60 13.96
N LEU A 13 4.46 -3.89 12.84
CA LEU A 13 3.63 -2.93 12.10
C LEU A 13 2.24 -2.74 12.70
N LEU A 14 1.70 -3.77 13.34
CA LEU A 14 0.36 -3.77 13.92
C LEU A 14 0.45 -3.68 15.45
N PRO A 15 -0.55 -3.10 16.12
CA PRO A 15 -0.56 -3.04 17.57
C PRO A 15 -0.62 -4.45 18.19
N PRO A 16 -0.04 -4.63 19.39
CA PRO A 16 -0.03 -5.92 20.07
C PRO A 16 -1.46 -6.42 20.32
N GLY A 17 -1.68 -7.72 20.10
CA GLY A 17 -3.01 -8.36 20.21
C GLY A 17 -3.90 -8.24 18.97
N SER A 18 -3.43 -7.56 17.92
CA SER A 18 -4.14 -7.51 16.64
C SER A 18 -4.00 -8.82 15.84
N LEU A 19 -2.89 -9.53 15.99
CA LEU A 19 -2.66 -10.86 15.42
C LEU A 19 -3.16 -11.95 16.38
N ASN A 20 -4.23 -12.63 15.96
CA ASN A 20 -4.76 -13.80 16.65
C ASN A 20 -4.40 -15.06 15.86
N THR A 21 -4.51 -16.25 16.47
CA THR A 21 -4.17 -17.55 15.87
C THR A 21 -4.77 -17.72 14.47
N VAL A 22 -6.04 -17.34 14.28
CA VAL A 22 -6.72 -17.41 12.97
C VAL A 22 -6.10 -16.46 11.94
N LYS A 23 -5.71 -15.24 12.33
CA LYS A 23 -5.09 -14.28 11.40
C LYS A 23 -3.68 -14.74 11.00
N THR A 24 -2.93 -15.31 11.94
CA THR A 24 -1.62 -15.91 11.68
C THR A 24 -1.74 -17.10 10.73
N LEU A 25 -2.72 -17.98 10.96
CA LEU A 25 -3.06 -19.08 10.05
C LEU A 25 -3.44 -18.56 8.66
N VAL A 26 -4.34 -17.61 8.57
CA VAL A 26 -4.75 -16.99 7.31
C VAL A 26 -3.55 -16.43 6.56
N PHE A 27 -2.66 -15.73 7.26
CA PHE A 27 -1.44 -15.18 6.67
C PHE A 27 -0.55 -16.29 6.13
N ARG A 28 -0.31 -17.34 6.92
CA ARG A 28 0.54 -18.48 6.58
C ARG A 28 0.03 -19.25 5.37
N GLU A 29 -1.22 -19.61 5.41
CA GLU A 29 -1.82 -20.42 4.38
C GLU A 29 -2.03 -19.58 3.10
N SER A 30 -2.26 -18.26 3.23
CA SER A 30 -2.18 -17.33 2.09
C SER A 30 -0.75 -17.21 1.52
N TRP A 31 0.28 -17.40 2.34
CA TRP A 31 1.69 -17.50 1.91
C TRP A 31 2.00 -18.82 1.19
N GLU A 32 1.24 -19.88 1.44
CA GLU A 32 1.33 -21.13 0.68
C GLU A 32 0.40 -21.14 -0.55
N GLY A 33 -0.49 -20.14 -0.67
CA GLY A 33 -1.42 -20.02 -1.79
C GLY A 33 -2.74 -20.77 -1.56
N LYS A 34 -2.97 -21.33 -0.37
CA LYS A 34 -4.19 -22.06 -0.03
C LYS A 34 -5.40 -21.14 0.08
N GLY A 35 -6.59 -21.69 -0.17
CA GLY A 35 -7.87 -20.99 -0.11
C GLY A 35 -8.43 -20.90 1.31
N TYR A 36 -9.24 -19.87 1.60
CA TYR A 36 -9.82 -19.66 2.93
C TYR A 36 -10.71 -20.81 3.41
N ALA A 37 -11.39 -21.52 2.50
CA ALA A 37 -12.20 -22.68 2.84
C ALA A 37 -11.35 -23.85 3.40
N ALA A 38 -10.23 -24.18 2.76
CA ALA A 38 -9.34 -25.23 3.22
C ALA A 38 -8.69 -24.88 4.57
N ILE A 39 -8.40 -23.60 4.79
CA ILE A 39 -7.86 -23.10 6.07
C ILE A 39 -8.87 -23.27 7.19
N ALA A 40 -10.13 -22.91 6.90
CA ALA A 40 -11.23 -23.04 7.85
C ALA A 40 -11.46 -24.50 8.23
N GLU A 41 -11.50 -25.38 7.24
CA GLU A 41 -11.65 -26.83 7.43
C GLU A 41 -10.48 -27.41 8.25
N ALA A 42 -9.24 -27.09 7.88
CA ALA A 42 -8.05 -27.60 8.56
C ALA A 42 -7.92 -27.10 10.00
N ALA A 43 -8.41 -25.89 10.29
CA ALA A 43 -8.32 -25.27 11.60
C ALA A 43 -9.60 -25.41 12.44
N GLY A 44 -10.66 -26.04 11.90
CA GLY A 44 -11.95 -26.19 12.57
C GLY A 44 -12.72 -24.89 12.76
N TYR A 45 -12.48 -23.89 11.92
CA TYR A 45 -13.20 -22.61 11.92
C TYR A 45 -14.24 -22.55 10.81
N ASP A 46 -15.19 -21.62 10.96
CA ASP A 46 -16.13 -21.31 9.89
C ASP A 46 -15.43 -20.57 8.73
N ALA A 47 -15.75 -20.96 7.49
CA ALA A 47 -15.15 -20.35 6.31
C ALA A 47 -15.45 -18.84 6.20
N ASP A 48 -16.62 -18.39 6.64
CA ASP A 48 -16.96 -16.98 6.66
C ASP A 48 -16.23 -16.24 7.79
N TYR A 49 -16.03 -16.88 8.94
CA TYR A 49 -15.18 -16.32 9.99
C TYR A 49 -13.73 -16.12 9.50
N VAL A 50 -13.16 -17.11 8.81
CA VAL A 50 -11.82 -17.00 8.22
C VAL A 50 -11.74 -15.90 7.16
N LYS A 51 -12.76 -15.74 6.31
CA LYS A 51 -12.83 -14.63 5.34
C LYS A 51 -12.87 -13.27 6.04
N ILE A 52 -13.66 -13.13 7.10
CA ILE A 52 -13.74 -11.89 7.90
C ILE A 52 -12.39 -11.59 8.53
N ALA A 53 -11.76 -12.58 9.17
CA ALA A 53 -10.44 -12.45 9.76
C ALA A 53 -9.38 -12.04 8.70
N ALA A 54 -9.45 -12.63 7.51
CA ALA A 54 -8.59 -12.27 6.39
C ALA A 54 -8.81 -10.82 5.94
N ALA A 55 -10.06 -10.40 5.74
CA ALA A 55 -10.39 -9.04 5.34
C ALA A 55 -9.89 -8.00 6.38
N GLN A 56 -10.08 -8.30 7.66
CA GLN A 56 -9.56 -7.47 8.75
C GLN A 56 -8.03 -7.39 8.74
N LEU A 57 -7.35 -8.51 8.50
CA LEU A 57 -5.89 -8.55 8.39
C LEU A 57 -5.38 -7.66 7.25
N TRP A 58 -5.94 -7.82 6.04
CA TRP A 58 -5.54 -7.02 4.87
C TRP A 58 -5.87 -5.54 5.06
N LYS A 59 -6.99 -5.22 5.71
CA LYS A 59 -7.35 -3.84 6.05
C LYS A 59 -6.35 -3.23 7.01
N ALA A 60 -6.03 -3.93 8.11
CA ALA A 60 -5.06 -3.46 9.10
C ALA A 60 -3.67 -3.24 8.48
N LEU A 61 -3.23 -4.18 7.64
CA LEU A 61 -2.00 -4.04 6.86
C LEU A 61 -2.04 -2.84 5.91
N SER A 62 -3.15 -2.64 5.21
CA SER A 62 -3.29 -1.50 4.29
C SER A 62 -3.21 -0.16 5.02
N GLN A 63 -3.76 -0.09 6.23
CA GLN A 63 -3.66 1.10 7.08
C GLN A 63 -2.21 1.31 7.58
N ALA A 64 -1.54 0.26 8.03
CA ALA A 64 -0.16 0.34 8.52
C ALA A 64 0.85 0.69 7.41
N LEU A 65 0.66 0.16 6.20
CA LEU A 65 1.54 0.36 5.05
C LEU A 65 1.19 1.61 4.21
N GLY A 66 -0.01 2.17 4.40
CA GLY A 66 -0.53 3.27 3.58
C GLY A 66 -0.88 2.89 2.13
N GLU A 67 -0.87 1.60 1.79
CA GLU A 67 -1.10 1.08 0.45
C GLU A 67 -2.10 -0.07 0.47
N LYS A 68 -2.86 -0.27 -0.61
CA LYS A 68 -3.87 -1.34 -0.68
C LYS A 68 -3.20 -2.72 -0.70
N VAL A 69 -3.22 -3.42 0.43
CA VAL A 69 -2.72 -4.78 0.57
C VAL A 69 -3.82 -5.78 0.19
N THR A 70 -3.46 -6.72 -0.68
CA THR A 70 -4.35 -7.83 -1.08
C THR A 70 -3.58 -9.15 -1.04
N LYS A 71 -4.30 -10.28 -1.00
CA LYS A 71 -3.69 -11.62 -1.07
C LYS A 71 -2.74 -11.82 -2.27
N LYS A 72 -2.90 -11.07 -3.37
CA LYS A 72 -1.99 -11.16 -4.52
C LYS A 72 -0.75 -10.27 -4.36
N ASN A 73 -0.90 -9.11 -3.73
CA ASN A 73 0.15 -8.10 -3.67
C ASN A 73 0.94 -8.09 -2.36
N PHE A 74 0.43 -8.69 -1.28
CA PHE A 74 1.07 -8.58 0.04
C PHE A 74 2.52 -9.10 0.06
N ARG A 75 2.82 -10.21 -0.63
CA ARG A 75 4.20 -10.73 -0.70
C ARG A 75 5.15 -9.75 -1.39
N SER A 76 4.69 -9.16 -2.49
CA SER A 76 5.47 -8.16 -3.24
C SER A 76 5.66 -6.89 -2.43
N LEU A 77 4.61 -6.41 -1.76
CA LEU A 77 4.65 -5.21 -0.92
C LEU A 77 5.57 -5.39 0.28
N LEU A 78 5.47 -6.50 1.00
CA LEU A 78 6.38 -6.82 2.10
C LEU A 78 7.81 -6.85 1.57
N ARG A 79 8.07 -7.64 0.52
CA ARG A 79 9.41 -7.73 -0.09
C ARG A 79 9.95 -6.35 -0.51
N GLN A 80 9.12 -5.51 -1.13
CA GLN A 80 9.51 -4.17 -1.54
C GLN A 80 9.87 -3.28 -0.35
N LYS A 81 9.03 -3.23 0.70
CA LYS A 81 9.33 -2.42 1.89
C LYS A 81 10.58 -2.89 2.62
N PHE A 82 10.80 -4.21 2.71
CA PHE A 82 11.96 -4.77 3.38
C PHE A 82 13.24 -4.69 2.56
N TRP A 83 13.18 -4.82 1.23
CA TRP A 83 14.34 -4.57 0.36
C TRP A 83 14.76 -3.10 0.36
N ILE A 84 13.82 -2.16 0.43
CA ILE A 84 14.13 -0.73 0.55
C ILE A 84 14.70 -0.39 1.94
N SER A 85 14.41 -1.18 2.97
CA SER A 85 14.94 -0.93 4.31
C SER A 85 16.43 -1.25 4.43
N ASP A 86 16.92 -2.22 3.66
CA ASP A 86 18.35 -2.57 3.59
C ASP A 86 19.12 -1.68 2.59
N LEU A 87 18.43 -1.19 1.55
CA LEU A 87 18.95 -0.26 0.56
C LEU A 87 18.29 1.11 0.74
N SER A 88 18.83 1.96 1.63
CA SER A 88 18.67 3.40 1.41
C SER A 88 19.36 3.75 0.10
N PRO A 89 18.60 4.24 -0.89
CA PRO A 89 18.92 5.57 -1.36
C PRO A 89 17.65 6.41 -1.43
N SER A 90 17.67 7.54 -0.76
CA SER A 90 17.11 8.82 -1.21
C SER A 90 16.06 8.76 -2.36
N ASN A 91 14.83 9.16 -2.02
CA ASN A 91 13.84 9.83 -2.87
C ASN A 91 12.82 8.96 -3.65
N PRO A 92 11.54 8.92 -3.22
CA PRO A 92 10.44 8.64 -4.13
C PRO A 92 10.02 9.95 -4.82
N SER A 93 10.69 10.28 -5.93
CA SER A 93 10.04 11.07 -6.98
C SER A 93 8.78 10.33 -7.39
N ARG A 94 7.66 10.79 -6.84
CA ARG A 94 6.31 10.47 -7.31
C ARG A 94 6.31 10.57 -8.84
N PRO A 95 5.76 9.60 -9.59
CA PRO A 95 5.44 9.84 -10.98
C PRO A 95 4.34 10.90 -11.00
N HIS A 96 4.72 12.13 -11.34
CA HIS A 96 3.83 13.22 -11.68
C HIS A 96 3.10 12.83 -12.97
N SER A 97 1.99 12.11 -12.84
CA SER A 97 0.96 12.10 -13.88
C SER A 97 0.18 13.40 -13.76
N SER A 98 0.65 14.43 -14.46
CA SER A 98 -0.19 15.26 -15.34
C SER A 98 0.70 16.21 -16.12
N THR A 99 1.16 15.71 -17.27
CA THR A 99 1.49 16.54 -18.42
C THR A 99 0.25 17.33 -18.81
N LEU A 100 0.13 18.54 -18.28
CA LEU A 100 -0.47 19.67 -18.98
C LEU A 100 0.51 20.83 -18.86
N GLN A 101 1.58 20.74 -19.66
CA GLN A 101 2.34 21.91 -20.06
C GLN A 101 1.45 22.73 -20.99
N PHE A 102 0.70 23.68 -20.43
CA PHE A 102 0.29 24.88 -21.14
C PHE A 102 1.04 26.04 -20.50
N ARG A 103 2.30 26.18 -20.90
CA ARG A 103 3.10 27.38 -20.68
C ARG A 103 3.40 27.97 -22.05
N SER A 104 2.60 28.94 -22.46
CA SER A 104 3.05 29.96 -23.42
C SER A 104 3.48 31.17 -22.60
N GLU A 105 4.79 31.39 -22.57
CA GLU A 105 5.45 32.71 -22.53
C GLU A 105 4.52 33.83 -23.04
N GLN A 106 4.35 34.96 -22.36
CA GLN A 106 5.34 36.01 -22.18
C GLN A 106 4.81 37.05 -21.19
N ALA A 107 5.66 37.52 -20.29
CA ALA A 107 5.52 38.87 -19.72
C ALA A 107 6.06 39.89 -20.75
N PRO A 108 5.55 41.13 -20.78
CA PRO A 108 6.14 42.15 -19.89
C PRO A 108 5.12 43.15 -19.30
N LEU A 109 5.45 43.71 -18.14
CA LEU A 109 4.97 45.02 -17.66
C LEU A 109 5.94 46.11 -18.21
N PRO A 110 5.62 47.43 -18.31
CA PRO A 110 4.65 48.18 -17.50
C PRO A 110 3.85 49.32 -18.19
N PHE A 111 2.89 49.85 -17.41
CA PHE A 111 2.32 51.20 -17.32
C PHE A 111 3.04 52.35 -18.08
N ASN A 112 2.43 52.95 -19.11
CA ASN A 112 2.16 54.40 -19.22
C ASN A 112 1.40 54.83 -20.49
N SER A 113 0.62 55.90 -20.29
CA SER A 113 -0.20 56.69 -21.20
C SER A 113 0.46 57.15 -22.50
N ALA A 114 -0.32 57.21 -23.59
CA ALA A 114 -0.64 58.41 -24.39
C ALA A 114 -0.89 58.11 -25.89
N GLN A 115 -1.98 58.71 -26.42
CA GLN A 115 -2.29 59.03 -27.83
C GLN A 115 -2.56 57.82 -28.77
N GLU A 116 -3.43 57.84 -29.78
CA GLU A 116 -4.10 58.91 -30.52
C GLU A 116 -5.24 58.30 -31.38
N LYS A 117 -6.25 59.12 -31.67
CA LYS A 117 -7.12 59.20 -32.88
C LYS A 117 -7.84 57.97 -33.49
N LEU A 118 -9.18 58.11 -33.49
CA LEU A 118 -10.14 58.18 -34.61
C LEU A 118 -9.81 57.48 -35.96
N PRO A 119 -10.84 56.92 -36.62
CA PRO A 119 -11.75 57.74 -37.43
C PRO A 119 -13.23 57.70 -37.01
#